data_AF-A0A7V8DN04-F1
#
_entry.id   AF-A0A7V8DN04-F1
#
_cell.length_a   1.000
_cell.length_b   1.000
_cell.length_c   1.000
_cell.angle_alpha   90.00
_cell.angle_beta   90.00
_cell.angle_gamma   90.00
#
_symmetry.space_group_name_H-M   'P 1'
#
loop_
_entity.id
_entity.type
_entity.pdbx_description
1 polymer ?
#
loop_
_entity_poly.entity_id
_entity_poly.type
_entity_poly.pdbx_seq_one_letter_code
_entity_poly.pdbx_strand_id
1 'polypeptide(L)'
;MNRKAFWCALCLFFFAVPLVNVAAEQPRSFTDSDLQKYRNPSDGTQSATSIPKESASGKKTADRQEKEYWCREGTKHAKIVEKAQSRVNASEAAVAKKREAADRKPGDKKAAKQLSDEQKRLAKDQKALAKEEAELTSFENQAHRKGIPPGWLKCNMEF
;
A
#
# COMPACT_ATOMS: atom_id res chain seq x y z
N MET A 1 4.76 46.06 -28.20
CA MET A 1 5.50 46.53 -27.00
C MET A 1 5.16 45.59 -25.83
N ASN A 2 5.79 44.42 -25.77
CA ASN A 2 7.00 44.10 -24.98
C ASN A 2 6.73 43.92 -23.48
N ARG A 3 6.41 42.68 -23.08
CA ARG A 3 6.60 42.16 -21.71
C ARG A 3 7.26 40.78 -21.79
N LYS A 4 8.53 40.78 -22.16
CA LYS A 4 9.45 39.63 -22.10
C LYS A 4 10.74 40.12 -21.47
N ALA A 5 10.78 40.20 -20.15
CA ALA A 5 11.99 40.41 -19.36
C ALA A 5 11.66 40.29 -17.87
N PHE A 6 11.48 39.07 -17.38
CA PHE A 6 11.75 38.75 -15.97
C PHE A 6 12.44 37.38 -15.97
N TRP A 7 13.67 37.46 -16.45
CA TRP A 7 14.63 36.38 -16.54
C TRP A 7 15.48 36.38 -15.25
N CYS A 8 15.89 35.18 -14.84
CA CYS A 8 17.22 34.95 -14.27
C CYS A 8 17.62 35.65 -12.96
N ALA A 9 16.97 35.32 -11.85
CA ALA A 9 17.58 35.57 -10.53
C ALA A 9 17.14 34.55 -9.47
N LEU A 10 17.33 33.24 -9.72
CA LEU A 10 17.19 32.24 -8.65
C LEU A 10 18.04 30.99 -8.92
N CYS A 11 19.34 31.21 -9.15
CA CYS A 11 20.30 30.15 -9.49
C CYS A 11 21.49 30.03 -8.52
N LEU A 12 21.46 30.62 -7.31
CA LEU A 12 22.60 30.54 -6.38
C LEU A 12 22.17 30.50 -4.91
N PHE A 13 21.72 29.33 -4.46
CA PHE A 13 21.80 28.86 -3.07
C PHE A 13 22.12 27.36 -3.21
N PHE A 14 23.38 26.93 -3.37
CA PHE A 14 24.42 26.90 -2.32
C PHE A 14 23.87 26.43 -0.97
N PHE A 15 23.16 25.29 -0.96
CA PHE A 15 23.10 24.45 0.23
C PHE A 15 24.22 23.41 0.14
N ALA A 16 25.33 23.74 0.79
CA ALA A 16 26.31 22.76 1.22
C ALA A 16 25.57 21.73 2.09
N VAL A 17 25.48 20.48 1.62
CA VAL A 17 25.04 19.35 2.43
C VAL A 17 26.24 18.98 3.31
N PRO A 18 26.20 19.19 4.64
CA PRO A 18 27.23 18.62 5.49
C PRO A 18 27.15 17.10 5.37
N LEU A 19 28.27 16.46 4.98
CA LEU A 19 28.48 15.04 5.19
C LEU A 19 28.39 14.79 6.70
N VAL A 20 27.22 14.39 7.16
CA VAL A 20 27.04 13.84 8.49
C VAL A 20 27.64 12.42 8.43
N ASN A 21 28.83 12.26 9.00
CA ASN A 21 29.36 10.95 9.35
C ASN A 21 28.38 10.33 10.36
N VAL A 22 27.44 9.52 9.88
CA VAL A 22 26.73 8.55 10.72
C VAL A 22 27.78 7.51 11.11
N ALA A 23 28.31 7.66 12.32
CA ALA A 23 28.95 6.56 13.00
C ALA A 23 27.88 5.48 13.16
N ALA A 24 28.06 4.36 12.45
CA ALA A 24 27.24 3.18 12.62
C ALA A 24 27.45 2.69 14.07
N GLU A 25 26.52 3.04 14.96
CA GLU A 25 26.41 2.36 16.24
C GLU A 25 26.20 0.87 15.94
N GLN A 26 27.18 0.05 16.30
CA GLN A 26 27.04 -1.40 16.20
C GLN A 26 25.80 -1.84 17.01
N PRO A 27 25.00 -2.78 16.49
CA PRO A 27 23.87 -3.30 17.24
C PRO A 27 24.38 -3.91 18.55
N ARG A 28 24.04 -3.29 19.67
CA ARG A 28 24.30 -3.86 21.00
C ARG A 28 23.54 -5.18 21.10
N SER A 29 24.24 -6.29 21.01
CA SER A 29 23.70 -7.60 21.35
C SER A 29 23.64 -7.70 22.87
N PHE A 30 22.44 -7.65 23.43
CA PHE A 30 22.22 -7.99 24.83
C PHE A 30 22.26 -9.51 24.98
N THR A 31 23.03 -9.97 25.95
CA THR A 31 23.12 -11.38 26.33
C THR A 31 22.09 -11.68 27.41
N ASP A 32 21.72 -12.95 27.58
CA ASP A 32 20.83 -13.38 28.68
C ASP A 32 21.36 -12.99 30.07
N SER A 33 22.66 -12.75 30.18
CA SER A 33 23.28 -12.25 31.42
C SER A 33 22.82 -10.82 31.77
N ASP A 34 22.55 -9.99 30.77
CA ASP A 34 22.09 -8.60 30.94
C ASP A 34 20.66 -8.53 31.51
N LEU A 35 19.90 -9.62 31.37
CA LEU A 35 18.54 -9.77 31.91
C LEU A 35 18.51 -10.26 33.36
N GLN A 36 19.62 -10.79 33.90
CA GLN A 36 19.65 -11.31 35.28
C GLN A 36 19.37 -10.23 36.33
N LYS A 37 19.74 -8.97 36.08
CA LYS A 37 19.49 -7.85 37.01
C LYS A 37 18.00 -7.56 37.18
N TYR A 38 17.17 -7.93 36.21
CA TYR A 38 15.72 -7.73 36.23
C TYR A 38 14.96 -8.97 36.68
N ARG A 39 15.66 -10.07 37.00
CA ARG A 39 15.06 -11.32 37.46
C ARG A 39 14.63 -11.17 38.91
N ASN A 40 13.33 -11.01 39.15
CA ASN A 40 12.80 -10.95 40.50
C ASN A 40 12.79 -12.37 41.12
N PRO A 41 13.05 -12.52 42.42
CA PRO A 41 13.01 -13.82 43.10
C PRO A 41 11.62 -14.49 43.11
N SER A 42 10.56 -13.78 42.69
CA SER A 42 9.22 -14.34 42.48
C SER A 42 9.03 -15.06 41.14
N ASP A 43 9.97 -14.95 40.19
CA ASP A 43 9.85 -15.53 38.84
C ASP A 43 10.33 -17.00 38.77
N GLY A 44 10.51 -17.64 39.93
CA GLY A 44 10.99 -19.02 40.06
C GLY A 44 9.96 -20.11 39.77
N THR A 45 8.70 -19.76 39.52
CA THR A 45 7.66 -20.74 39.15
C THR A 45 7.45 -20.75 37.63
N GLN A 46 8.51 -21.08 36.89
CA GLN A 46 8.33 -21.58 35.53
C GLN A 46 7.63 -22.94 35.65
N SER A 47 6.29 -22.91 35.62
CA SER A 47 5.51 -24.07 35.21
C SER A 47 6.16 -24.54 33.92
N ALA A 48 6.80 -25.72 33.97
CA ALA A 48 7.31 -26.42 32.81
C ALA A 48 6.11 -26.71 31.91
N THR A 49 5.74 -25.71 31.12
CA THR A 49 4.82 -25.86 30.01
C THR A 49 5.58 -26.71 29.03
N SER A 50 5.43 -28.03 29.15
CA SER A 50 5.85 -28.97 28.13
C SER A 50 5.23 -28.49 26.83
N ILE A 51 6.05 -27.87 25.97
CA ILE A 51 5.66 -27.58 24.60
C ILE A 51 5.26 -28.94 24.01
N PRO A 52 3.99 -29.15 23.64
CA PRO A 52 3.61 -30.35 22.93
C PRO A 52 4.50 -30.41 21.70
N LYS A 53 5.26 -31.50 21.54
CA LYS A 53 5.94 -31.82 20.28
C LYS A 53 4.85 -32.11 19.24
N GLU A 54 4.19 -31.07 18.75
CA GLU A 54 3.56 -31.10 17.44
C GLU A 54 4.64 -31.48 16.45
N SER A 55 4.41 -32.59 15.76
CA SER A 55 5.29 -33.08 14.72
C SER A 55 5.56 -31.98 13.70
N ALA A 56 6.85 -31.73 13.44
CA ALA A 56 7.30 -30.70 12.49
C ALA A 56 6.71 -30.88 11.07
N SER A 57 6.16 -32.05 10.74
CA SER A 57 5.48 -32.34 9.47
C SER A 57 4.06 -31.75 9.39
N GLY A 58 3.31 -31.68 10.50
CA GLY A 58 1.97 -31.08 10.53
C GLY A 58 2.01 -29.56 10.37
N LYS A 59 2.96 -28.91 11.05
CA LYS A 59 3.17 -27.45 10.99
C LYS A 59 3.51 -26.96 9.58
N LYS A 60 4.37 -27.67 8.85
CA LYS A 60 4.76 -27.29 7.48
C LYS A 60 3.58 -27.35 6.49
N THR A 61 2.68 -28.32 6.66
CA THR A 61 1.50 -28.44 5.78
C THR A 61 0.47 -27.35 6.10
N ALA A 62 0.24 -27.07 7.39
CA ALA A 62 -0.65 -26.00 7.83
C ALA A 62 -0.15 -24.61 7.37
N ASP A 63 1.15 -24.34 7.52
CA ASP A 63 1.81 -23.10 7.09
C ASP A 63 1.68 -22.87 5.58
N ARG A 64 1.87 -23.93 4.79
CA ARG A 64 1.68 -23.87 3.33
C ARG A 64 0.24 -23.56 2.94
N GLN A 65 -0.74 -24.23 3.56
CA GLN A 65 -2.16 -24.00 3.28
C GLN A 65 -2.59 -22.58 3.66
N GLU A 66 -2.10 -22.08 4.80
CA GLU A 66 -2.35 -20.71 5.24
C GLU A 66 -1.73 -19.70 4.27
N LYS A 67 -0.47 -19.92 3.85
CA LYS A 67 0.18 -19.08 2.84
C LYS A 67 -0.61 -19.04 1.53
N GLU A 68 -1.04 -20.20 1.02
CA GLU A 68 -1.85 -20.31 -0.20
C GLU A 68 -3.19 -19.55 -0.07
N TYR A 69 -3.84 -19.65 1.09
CA TYR A 69 -5.06 -18.90 1.39
C TYR A 69 -4.83 -17.38 1.31
N TRP A 70 -3.84 -16.87 2.03
CA TRP A 70 -3.55 -15.43 2.07
C TRP A 70 -3.11 -14.87 0.72
N CYS A 71 -2.33 -15.62 -0.05
CA CYS A 71 -1.92 -15.20 -1.40
C CYS A 71 -3.13 -15.16 -2.34
N ARG A 72 -4.02 -16.16 -2.30
CA ARG A 72 -5.21 -16.18 -3.15
C ARG A 72 -6.15 -15.01 -2.84
N GLU A 73 -6.44 -14.77 -1.56
CA GLU A 73 -7.32 -13.67 -1.17
C GLU A 73 -6.67 -12.31 -1.45
N GLY A 74 -5.37 -12.14 -1.17
CA GLY A 74 -4.64 -10.91 -1.51
C GLY A 74 -4.66 -10.60 -3.01
N THR A 75 -4.44 -11.61 -3.84
CA THR A 75 -4.52 -11.49 -5.31
C THR A 75 -5.93 -11.13 -5.78
N LYS A 76 -6.97 -11.67 -5.13
CA LYS A 76 -8.35 -11.35 -5.45
C LYS A 76 -8.65 -9.87 -5.18
N HIS A 77 -8.27 -9.35 -4.01
CA HIS A 77 -8.43 -7.93 -3.69
C HIS A 77 -7.64 -7.04 -4.67
N ALA A 78 -6.39 -7.40 -4.96
CA ALA A 78 -5.56 -6.66 -5.93
C ALA A 78 -6.21 -6.58 -7.32
N LYS A 79 -6.75 -7.71 -7.84
CA LYS A 79 -7.47 -7.74 -9.12
C LYS A 79 -8.74 -6.90 -9.12
N ILE A 80 -9.43 -6.79 -8.00
CA ILE A 80 -10.63 -5.94 -7.89
C ILE A 80 -10.24 -4.46 -7.98
N VAL A 81 -9.19 -4.05 -7.27
CA VAL A 81 -8.62 -2.69 -7.36
C VAL A 81 -8.15 -2.38 -8.79
N GLU A 82 -7.42 -3.29 -9.43
CA GLU A 82 -6.96 -3.14 -10.82
C GLU A 82 -8.14 -2.94 -11.79
N LYS A 83 -9.20 -3.75 -11.65
CA LYS A 83 -10.43 -3.57 -12.44
C LYS A 83 -11.10 -2.24 -12.17
N ALA A 84 -11.11 -1.77 -10.92
CA ALA A 84 -11.66 -0.46 -10.57
C ALA A 84 -10.85 0.68 -11.18
N GLN A 85 -9.53 0.59 -11.13
CA GLN A 85 -8.62 1.54 -11.78
C GLN A 85 -8.84 1.57 -13.29
N SER A 86 -8.99 0.42 -13.93
CA SER A 86 -9.30 0.34 -15.36
C SER A 86 -10.60 1.06 -15.73
N ARG A 87 -11.65 0.97 -14.88
CA ARG A 87 -12.90 1.74 -15.08
C ARG A 87 -12.68 3.24 -14.97
N VAL A 88 -11.93 3.69 -13.97
CA VAL A 88 -11.56 5.11 -13.81
C VAL A 88 -10.86 5.60 -15.08
N ASN A 89 -9.83 4.90 -15.55
CA ASN A 89 -9.08 5.26 -16.74
C ASN A 89 -9.99 5.34 -17.99
N ALA A 90 -10.93 4.39 -18.14
CA ALA A 90 -11.88 4.39 -19.24
C ALA A 90 -12.84 5.60 -19.20
N SER A 91 -13.34 5.96 -18.01
CA SER A 91 -14.19 7.13 -17.84
C SER A 91 -13.43 8.45 -17.98
N GLU A 92 -12.17 8.53 -17.55
CA GLU A 92 -11.31 9.70 -17.82
C GLU A 92 -11.11 9.92 -19.32
N ALA A 93 -10.83 8.86 -20.07
CA ALA A 93 -10.74 8.93 -21.53
C ALA A 93 -12.07 9.35 -22.18
N ALA A 94 -13.20 8.91 -21.64
CA ALA A 94 -14.53 9.31 -22.12
C ALA A 94 -14.81 10.80 -21.83
N VAL A 95 -14.49 11.28 -20.62
CA VAL A 95 -14.59 12.71 -20.26
C VAL A 95 -13.74 13.55 -21.20
N ALA A 96 -12.50 13.14 -21.48
CA ALA A 96 -11.61 13.86 -22.40
C ALA A 96 -12.25 14.00 -23.80
N LYS A 97 -12.75 12.90 -24.38
CA LYS A 97 -13.43 12.91 -25.69
C LYS A 97 -14.68 13.79 -25.70
N LYS A 98 -15.50 13.75 -24.64
CA LYS A 98 -16.73 14.55 -24.53
C LYS A 98 -16.43 16.03 -24.32
N ARG A 99 -15.35 16.35 -23.61
CA ARG A 99 -14.87 17.71 -23.41
C ARG A 99 -14.45 18.33 -24.75
N GLU A 100 -13.63 17.62 -25.52
CA GLU A 100 -13.26 18.08 -26.88
C GLU A 100 -14.49 18.31 -27.77
N ALA A 101 -15.50 17.43 -27.70
CA ALA A 101 -16.73 17.58 -28.47
C ALA A 101 -17.54 18.82 -28.04
N ALA A 102 -17.61 19.11 -26.74
CA ALA A 102 -18.27 20.30 -26.21
C ALA A 102 -17.51 21.58 -26.59
N ASP A 103 -16.18 21.56 -26.56
CA ASP A 103 -15.34 22.72 -26.90
C ASP A 103 -15.42 23.06 -28.41
N ARG A 104 -15.61 22.06 -29.28
CA ARG A 104 -15.82 22.28 -30.73
C ARG A 104 -17.18 22.90 -31.06
N LYS A 105 -18.18 22.75 -30.20
CA LYS A 105 -19.54 23.26 -30.40
C LYS A 105 -20.02 24.00 -29.14
N PRO A 106 -19.41 25.16 -28.84
CA PRO A 106 -19.78 25.92 -27.65
C PRO A 106 -21.25 26.33 -27.72
N GLY A 107 -22.00 26.09 -26.64
CA GLY A 107 -23.43 26.38 -26.54
C GLY A 107 -24.37 25.22 -26.85
N ASP A 108 -23.87 24.07 -27.34
CA ASP A 108 -24.69 22.86 -27.47
C ASP A 108 -25.05 22.28 -26.09
N LYS A 109 -26.30 22.51 -25.67
CA LYS A 109 -26.86 22.01 -24.40
C LYS A 109 -26.76 20.48 -24.28
N LYS A 110 -26.84 19.75 -25.38
CA LYS A 110 -26.73 18.28 -25.37
C LYS A 110 -25.30 17.84 -25.10
N ALA A 111 -24.31 18.48 -25.73
CA ALA A 111 -22.90 18.21 -25.48
C ALA A 111 -22.50 18.53 -24.04
N ALA A 112 -22.94 19.67 -23.52
CA ALA A 112 -22.72 20.07 -22.12
C ALA A 112 -23.33 19.06 -21.13
N LYS A 113 -24.56 18.60 -21.38
CA LYS A 113 -25.21 17.57 -20.56
C LYS A 113 -24.44 16.25 -20.58
N GLN A 114 -24.03 15.77 -21.76
CA GLN A 114 -23.23 14.55 -21.88
C GLN A 114 -21.90 14.64 -21.13
N LEU A 115 -21.21 15.77 -21.20
CA LEU A 115 -19.98 16.00 -20.45
C LEU A 115 -20.22 15.94 -18.93
N SER A 116 -21.27 16.63 -18.45
CA SER A 116 -21.66 16.60 -17.04
C SER A 116 -22.02 15.17 -16.57
N ASP A 117 -22.78 14.42 -17.37
CA ASP A 117 -23.17 13.05 -17.01
C ASP A 117 -21.95 12.12 -16.95
N GLU A 118 -20.98 12.27 -17.87
CA GLU A 118 -19.74 11.48 -17.84
C GLU A 118 -18.83 11.88 -16.66
N GLN A 119 -18.76 13.17 -16.30
CA GLN A 119 -18.05 13.62 -15.09
C GLN A 119 -18.65 13.03 -13.81
N LYS A 120 -19.98 12.96 -13.71
CA LYS A 120 -20.66 12.30 -12.59
C LYS A 120 -20.34 10.81 -12.54
N ARG A 121 -20.22 10.15 -13.70
CA ARG A 121 -19.80 8.76 -13.79
C ARG A 121 -18.36 8.56 -13.32
N LEU A 122 -17.44 9.39 -13.79
CA LEU A 122 -16.04 9.39 -13.34
C LEU A 122 -15.94 9.53 -11.82
N ALA A 123 -16.68 10.47 -11.23
CA ALA A 123 -16.70 10.65 -9.77
C ALA A 123 -17.21 9.40 -9.03
N LYS A 124 -18.20 8.67 -9.59
CA LYS A 124 -18.67 7.39 -9.03
C LYS A 124 -17.61 6.31 -9.13
N ASP A 125 -16.93 6.20 -10.27
CA ASP A 125 -15.88 5.21 -10.48
C ASP A 125 -14.67 5.47 -9.57
N GLN A 126 -14.28 6.74 -9.36
CA GLN A 126 -13.24 7.13 -8.40
C GLN A 126 -13.63 6.79 -6.96
N LYS A 127 -14.89 7.05 -6.57
CA LYS A 127 -15.39 6.64 -5.25
C LYS A 127 -15.38 5.13 -5.07
N ALA A 128 -15.71 4.38 -6.12
CA ALA A 128 -15.65 2.92 -6.11
C ALA A 128 -14.20 2.44 -5.95
N LEU A 129 -13.25 3.00 -6.71
CA LEU A 129 -11.83 2.69 -6.56
C LEU A 129 -11.35 2.90 -5.12
N ALA A 130 -11.62 4.08 -4.54
CA ALA A 130 -11.23 4.37 -3.16
C ALA A 130 -11.83 3.39 -2.14
N LYS A 131 -13.06 2.89 -2.38
CA LYS A 131 -13.68 1.85 -1.55
C LYS A 131 -12.94 0.52 -1.66
N GLU A 132 -12.62 0.08 -2.87
CA GLU A 132 -11.89 -1.18 -3.10
C GLU A 132 -10.45 -1.11 -2.54
N GLU A 133 -9.78 0.04 -2.65
CA GLU A 133 -8.47 0.29 -2.03
C GLU A 133 -8.55 0.21 -0.51
N ALA A 134 -9.57 0.82 0.10
CA ALA A 134 -9.79 0.73 1.54
C ALA A 134 -10.07 -0.71 2.00
N GLU A 135 -10.79 -1.50 1.20
CA GLU A 135 -11.01 -2.93 1.47
C GLU A 135 -9.71 -3.73 1.39
N LEU A 136 -8.85 -3.47 0.40
CA LEU A 136 -7.51 -4.07 0.30
C LEU A 136 -6.67 -3.71 1.53
N THR A 137 -6.61 -2.42 1.92
CA THR A 137 -5.87 -1.97 3.11
C THR A 137 -6.42 -2.61 4.39
N SER A 138 -7.74 -2.77 4.51
CA SER A 138 -8.35 -3.47 5.65
C SER A 138 -7.93 -4.94 5.71
N PHE A 139 -7.89 -5.62 4.55
CA PHE A 139 -7.43 -7.00 4.44
C PHE A 139 -5.94 -7.14 4.80
N GLU A 140 -5.08 -6.25 4.30
CA GLU A 140 -3.65 -6.21 4.65
C GLU A 140 -3.45 -6.01 6.16
N ASN A 141 -4.18 -5.07 6.76
CA ASN A 141 -4.15 -4.85 8.20
C ASN A 141 -4.62 -6.07 8.99
N GLN A 142 -5.62 -6.80 8.50
CA GLN A 142 -6.07 -8.05 9.12
C GLN A 142 -4.98 -9.13 9.07
N ALA A 143 -4.29 -9.26 7.94
CA ALA A 143 -3.18 -10.19 7.79
C ALA A 143 -2.03 -9.83 8.75
N HIS A 144 -1.66 -8.56 8.83
CA HIS A 144 -0.64 -8.07 9.75
C HIS A 144 -0.97 -8.35 11.22
N ARG A 145 -2.23 -8.15 11.64
CA ARG A 145 -2.68 -8.48 13.00
C ARG A 145 -2.59 -9.96 13.33
N LYS A 146 -2.62 -10.83 12.31
CA LYS A 146 -2.45 -12.27 12.45
C LYS A 146 -0.98 -12.72 12.34
N GLY A 147 -0.04 -11.79 12.24
CA GLY A 147 1.40 -12.11 12.11
C GLY A 147 1.80 -12.60 10.71
N ILE A 148 0.94 -12.39 9.70
CA ILE A 148 1.22 -12.83 8.34
C ILE A 148 2.22 -11.86 7.66
N PRO A 149 3.32 -12.36 7.08
CA PRO A 149 4.27 -11.52 6.37
C PRO A 149 3.66 -10.88 5.10
N PRO A 150 4.01 -9.62 4.75
CA PRO A 150 3.45 -8.95 3.57
C PRO A 150 3.75 -9.68 2.25
N GLY A 151 4.87 -10.40 2.18
CA GLY A 151 5.24 -11.21 1.02
C GLY A 151 4.28 -12.39 0.76
N TRP A 152 3.48 -12.80 1.74
CA TRP A 152 2.50 -13.89 1.55
C TRP A 152 1.24 -13.43 0.83
N LEU A 153 0.94 -12.13 0.84
CA LEU A 153 -0.25 -11.58 0.17
C LEU A 153 -0.08 -11.50 -1.35
N LYS A 154 1.17 -11.55 -1.82
CA LYS A 154 1.54 -11.59 -3.23
C LYS A 154 1.90 -13.03 -3.59
N CYS A 155 1.21 -13.61 -4.57
CA CYS A 155 1.52 -14.94 -5.06
C CYS A 155 2.80 -14.94 -5.92
N ASN A 156 3.95 -14.67 -5.32
CA ASN A 156 5.24 -14.96 -5.92
C ASN A 156 5.61 -16.38 -5.50
N MET A 157 5.15 -17.37 -6.26
CA MET A 157 5.49 -18.79 -6.06
C MET A 157 6.88 -19.10 -6.65
N GLU A 158 7.83 -18.18 -6.53
CA GLU A 158 9.24 -18.46 -6.78
C GLU A 158 9.83 -18.97 -5.46
N PHE A 159 9.98 -20.29 -5.38
CA PHE A 159 10.80 -20.99 -4.39
C PHE A 159 11.82 -21.84 -5.14
#